data_AF-A0A800DRG6-F1
#
_entry.id   AF-A0A800DRG6-F1
#
_cell.length_a   1.000
_cell.length_b   1.000
_cell.length_c   1.000
_cell.angle_alpha   90.00
_cell.angle_beta   90.00
_cell.angle_gamma   90.00
#
_symmetry.space_group_name_H-M   'P 1'
#
loop_
_entity.id
_entity.type
_entity.pdbx_description
1 polymer ?
#
loop_
_entity_poly.entity_id
_entity_poly.type
_entity_poly.pdbx_seq_one_letter_code
_entity_poly.pdbx_strand_id
1 'polypeptide(L)'
;MTIERHNRIPAIAIISTACVLCLVLGFIFTHDTEVDFEELERTVTKTDDSKVWMQYARALDSRGRYQHAAQAYQKILQLEPYNNRARYQCAIALARSDDEDAYFRYMQNLVLTYPQMAAELFAQPEGRRFLTQERFRALAGEARAQAVD
;
A
#
# COMPACT_ATOMS: atom_id res chain seq x y z
N MET A 1 -58.10 -25.38 -28.52
CA MET A 1 -57.18 -24.21 -28.50
C MET A 1 -56.43 -24.24 -27.18
N THR A 2 -55.15 -24.63 -27.23
CA THR A 2 -54.23 -24.74 -26.09
C THR A 2 -53.72 -23.35 -25.70
N ILE A 3 -54.13 -22.86 -24.55
CA ILE A 3 -53.57 -21.61 -23.98
C ILE A 3 -52.29 -22.01 -23.24
N GLU A 4 -51.13 -21.69 -23.82
CA GLU A 4 -49.86 -21.76 -23.11
C GLU A 4 -49.90 -20.84 -21.88
N ARG A 5 -49.97 -21.44 -20.70
CA ARG A 5 -49.74 -20.72 -19.43
C ARG A 5 -48.26 -20.36 -19.38
N HIS A 6 -47.93 -19.18 -19.89
CA HIS A 6 -46.63 -18.55 -19.71
C HIS A 6 -46.34 -18.46 -18.21
N ASN A 7 -45.41 -19.30 -17.75
CA ASN A 7 -44.93 -19.35 -16.38
C ASN A 7 -44.07 -18.10 -16.13
N ARG A 8 -44.72 -16.95 -15.95
CA ARG A 8 -44.03 -15.69 -15.64
C ARG A 8 -43.48 -15.81 -14.23
N ILE A 9 -42.17 -16.00 -14.14
CA ILE A 9 -41.44 -15.95 -12.87
C ILE A 9 -41.79 -14.60 -12.21
N PRO A 10 -42.37 -14.58 -11.00
CA PRO A 10 -42.75 -13.34 -10.36
C PRO A 10 -41.51 -12.48 -10.18
N ALA A 11 -41.58 -11.18 -10.48
CA ALA A 11 -40.45 -10.25 -10.43
C ALA A 11 -39.71 -10.29 -9.07
N ILE A 12 -40.44 -10.59 -8.00
CA ILE A 12 -39.91 -10.77 -6.64
C ILE A 12 -38.87 -11.92 -6.56
N ALA A 13 -39.10 -13.02 -7.28
CA ALA A 13 -38.17 -14.15 -7.32
C ALA A 13 -36.89 -13.85 -8.12
N ILE A 14 -36.98 -12.96 -9.12
CA ILE A 14 -35.81 -12.48 -9.88
C ILE A 14 -34.99 -11.52 -9.02
N ILE A 15 -35.65 -10.62 -8.27
CA ILE A 15 -34.98 -9.69 -7.36
C ILE A 15 -34.31 -10.43 -6.20
N SER A 16 -34.97 -11.45 -5.63
CA SER A 16 -34.39 -12.23 -4.53
C SER A 16 -33.17 -13.03 -4.98
N THR A 17 -33.22 -13.66 -6.15
CA THR A 17 -32.08 -14.41 -6.69
C THR A 17 -30.92 -13.50 -7.07
N ALA A 18 -31.19 -12.34 -7.68
CA ALA A 18 -30.18 -11.33 -7.95
C ALA A 18 -29.53 -10.79 -6.67
N CYS A 19 -30.31 -10.57 -5.60
CA CYS A 19 -29.80 -10.09 -4.32
C CYS A 19 -28.91 -11.13 -3.64
N VAL A 20 -29.33 -12.40 -3.60
CA VAL A 20 -28.52 -13.50 -3.06
C VAL A 20 -27.25 -13.71 -3.89
N LEU A 21 -27.33 -13.66 -5.22
CA LEU A 21 -26.16 -13.75 -6.08
C LEU A 21 -25.19 -12.59 -5.84
N CYS A 22 -25.69 -11.37 -5.64
CA CYS A 22 -24.86 -10.21 -5.34
C CYS A 22 -24.18 -10.32 -3.96
N LEU A 23 -24.87 -10.88 -2.96
CA LEU A 23 -24.30 -11.14 -1.64
C LEU A 23 -23.26 -12.27 -1.69
N VAL A 24 -23.52 -13.35 -2.43
CA VAL A 24 -22.60 -14.47 -2.60
C VAL A 24 -21.37 -14.06 -3.41
N LEU A 25 -21.54 -13.29 -4.49
CA LEU A 25 -20.42 -12.73 -5.24
C LEU A 25 -19.64 -11.72 -4.39
N GLY A 26 -20.31 -10.90 -3.58
CA GLY A 26 -19.65 -10.03 -2.60
C GLY A 26 -18.82 -10.83 -1.59
N PHE A 27 -19.36 -11.93 -1.06
CA PHE A 27 -18.65 -12.81 -0.12
C PHE A 27 -17.45 -13.54 -0.76
N ILE A 28 -17.64 -14.09 -1.96
CA ILE A 28 -16.57 -14.76 -2.71
C ILE A 28 -15.45 -13.77 -3.05
N PHE A 29 -15.79 -12.55 -3.48
CA PHE A 29 -14.80 -11.51 -3.78
C PHE A 29 -14.07 -11.01 -2.53
N THR A 30 -14.74 -11.02 -1.36
CA THR A 30 -14.09 -10.70 -0.08
C THR A 30 -13.21 -11.83 0.47
N HIS A 31 -13.46 -13.09 0.10
CA HIS A 31 -12.70 -14.23 0.64
C HIS A 31 -11.41 -14.57 -0.15
N ASP A 32 -11.27 -14.11 -1.39
CA ASP A 32 -10.23 -14.68 -2.28
C ASP A 32 -8.84 -14.02 -2.21
N THR A 33 -8.59 -13.06 -1.32
CA THR A 33 -7.24 -12.46 -1.19
C THR A 33 -6.85 -12.05 0.23
N GLU A 34 -7.43 -12.68 1.26
CA GLU A 34 -6.82 -12.58 2.59
C GLU A 34 -5.56 -13.43 2.61
N VAL A 35 -4.44 -12.84 2.19
CA VAL A 35 -3.13 -13.40 2.48
C VAL A 35 -3.09 -13.62 3.99
N ASP A 36 -2.92 -14.89 4.42
CA ASP A 36 -2.90 -15.22 5.83
C ASP A 36 -1.69 -14.53 6.47
N PHE A 37 -2.03 -13.50 7.24
CA PHE A 37 -1.05 -12.63 7.84
C PHE A 37 -0.28 -13.34 8.94
N GLU A 38 -0.93 -14.26 9.64
CA GLU A 38 -0.28 -15.03 10.70
C GLU A 38 0.72 -16.02 10.10
N GLU A 39 0.37 -16.64 8.97
CA GLU A 39 1.30 -17.49 8.22
C GLU A 39 2.50 -16.69 7.68
N LEU A 40 2.25 -15.50 7.11
CA LEU A 40 3.34 -14.62 6.68
C LEU A 40 4.25 -14.20 7.83
N GLU A 41 3.71 -13.83 8.99
CA GLU A 41 4.48 -13.42 10.17
C GLU A 41 5.35 -14.57 10.73
N ARG A 42 4.84 -15.80 10.69
CA ARG A 42 5.66 -16.98 11.03
C ARG A 42 6.74 -17.29 10.00
N THR A 43 6.49 -16.98 8.73
CA THR A 43 7.42 -17.28 7.65
C THR A 43 8.55 -16.26 7.61
N VAL A 44 8.20 -14.98 7.73
CA VAL A 44 9.13 -13.84 7.67
C VAL A 44 10.15 -13.84 8.82
N THR A 45 9.81 -14.44 9.96
CA THR A 45 10.74 -14.61 11.10
C THR A 45 11.75 -15.75 10.90
N LYS A 46 11.58 -16.60 9.89
CA LYS A 46 12.42 -17.78 9.61
C LYS A 46 13.22 -17.66 8.32
N THR A 47 13.09 -16.55 7.60
CA THR A 47 13.69 -16.37 6.29
C THR A 47 14.29 -14.97 6.14
N ASP A 48 15.41 -14.93 5.43
CA ASP A 48 16.04 -13.71 4.93
C ASP A 48 15.72 -13.50 3.44
N ASP A 49 14.60 -14.03 2.96
CA ASP A 49 14.12 -13.82 1.59
C ASP A 49 13.37 -12.49 1.45
N SER A 50 14.00 -11.55 0.75
CA SER A 50 13.46 -10.22 0.44
C SER A 50 12.08 -10.27 -0.24
N LYS A 51 11.77 -11.33 -1.00
CA LYS A 51 10.47 -11.49 -1.67
C LYS A 51 9.36 -11.79 -0.67
N VAL A 52 9.63 -12.62 0.34
CA VAL A 52 8.67 -12.92 1.41
C VAL A 52 8.44 -11.65 2.24
N TRP A 53 9.51 -10.94 2.60
CA TRP A 53 9.41 -9.64 3.27
C TRP A 53 8.62 -8.61 2.44
N MET A 54 8.76 -8.61 1.11
CA MET A 54 7.99 -7.74 0.20
C MET A 54 6.49 -8.08 0.21
N GLN A 55 6.14 -9.36 0.21
CA GLN A 55 4.74 -9.79 0.32
C GLN A 55 4.15 -9.38 1.67
N TYR A 56 4.90 -9.60 2.76
CA TYR A 56 4.51 -9.20 4.10
C TYR A 56 4.29 -7.69 4.23
N ALA A 57 5.22 -6.88 3.73
CA ALA A 57 5.11 -5.42 3.74
C ALA A 57 3.88 -4.93 2.96
N ARG A 58 3.58 -5.53 1.81
CA ARG A 58 2.39 -5.17 1.01
C ARG A 58 1.09 -5.58 1.70
N ALA A 59 1.06 -6.72 2.37
CA ALA A 59 -0.09 -7.16 3.16
C ALA A 59 -0.33 -6.24 4.39
N LEU A 60 0.75 -5.74 5.01
CA LEU A 60 0.66 -4.72 6.07
C LEU A 60 0.07 -3.41 5.54
N ASP A 61 0.55 -2.93 4.39
CA ASP A 61 0.10 -1.69 3.76
C ASP A 61 -1.38 -1.77 3.34
N SER A 62 -1.82 -2.88 2.73
CA SER A 62 -3.22 -3.07 2.34
C SER A 62 -4.18 -3.14 3.53
N ARG A 63 -3.69 -3.56 4.70
CA ARG A 63 -4.44 -3.56 5.97
C ARG A 63 -4.31 -2.25 6.75
N GLY A 64 -3.68 -1.22 6.19
CA GLY A 64 -3.51 0.09 6.83
C GLY A 64 -2.47 0.12 7.96
N ARG A 65 -1.70 -0.96 8.15
CA ARG A 65 -0.65 -1.04 9.17
C ARG A 65 0.65 -0.40 8.68
N TYR A 66 0.59 0.87 8.32
CA TYR A 66 1.65 1.58 7.61
C TYR A 66 3.01 1.60 8.32
N GLN A 67 3.02 1.80 9.65
CA GLN A 67 4.27 1.82 10.43
C GLN A 67 4.99 0.46 10.40
N HIS A 68 4.24 -0.63 10.51
CA HIS A 68 4.79 -1.98 10.42
C HIS A 68 5.22 -2.28 8.97
N ALA A 69 4.46 -1.82 7.97
CA ALA A 69 4.84 -1.97 6.56
C ALA A 69 6.20 -1.31 6.28
N ALA A 70 6.41 -0.09 6.79
CA ALA A 70 7.68 0.62 6.69
C ALA A 70 8.83 -0.18 7.32
N GLN A 71 8.63 -0.77 8.50
CA GLN A 71 9.64 -1.63 9.14
C GLN A 71 9.97 -2.86 8.29
N ALA A 72 8.96 -3.49 7.69
CA ALA A 72 9.17 -4.62 6.78
C ALA A 72 9.94 -4.20 5.51
N TYR A 73 9.63 -3.03 4.93
CA TYR A 73 10.41 -2.48 3.81
C TYR A 73 11.86 -2.15 4.21
N GLN A 74 12.08 -1.63 5.41
CA GLN A 74 13.44 -1.41 5.94
C GLN A 74 14.21 -2.71 6.10
N LYS A 75 13.54 -3.81 6.47
CA LYS A 75 14.18 -5.15 6.48
C LYS A 75 14.61 -5.60 5.09
N ILE A 76 13.79 -5.34 4.06
CA ILE A 76 14.21 -5.59 2.67
C ILE A 76 15.43 -4.75 2.31
N LEU A 77 15.50 -3.49 2.74
CA LEU A 77 16.66 -2.64 2.48
C LEU A 77 17.93 -3.06 3.27
N GLN A 78 17.78 -3.78 4.38
CA GLN A 78 18.92 -4.40 5.08
C GLN A 78 19.48 -5.59 4.29
N LEU A 79 18.60 -6.39 3.68
CA LEU A 79 18.98 -7.55 2.85
C LEU A 79 19.47 -7.12 1.46
N GLU A 80 18.82 -6.12 0.87
CA GLU A 80 19.05 -5.59 -0.46
C GLU A 80 19.14 -4.05 -0.43
N PRO A 81 20.32 -3.49 -0.09
CA PRO A 81 20.49 -2.04 0.06
C PRO A 81 20.17 -1.22 -1.19
N TYR A 82 20.21 -1.82 -2.37
CA TYR A 82 19.96 -1.17 -3.66
C TYR A 82 18.53 -1.35 -4.18
N ASN A 83 17.61 -1.94 -3.40
CA ASN A 83 16.24 -2.16 -3.82
C ASN A 83 15.44 -0.85 -3.85
N ASN A 84 15.46 -0.16 -4.98
CA ASN A 84 14.76 1.12 -5.20
C ASN A 84 13.25 0.99 -4.97
N ARG A 85 12.67 -0.17 -5.29
CA ARG A 85 11.24 -0.42 -5.06
C ARG A 85 10.91 -0.45 -3.57
N ALA A 86 11.68 -1.17 -2.77
CA ALA A 86 11.49 -1.20 -1.32
C ALA A 86 11.70 0.20 -0.69
N ARG A 87 12.67 0.97 -1.18
CA ARG A 87 12.90 2.35 -0.73
C ARG A 87 11.71 3.26 -1.01
N TYR A 88 11.20 3.21 -2.24
CA TYR A 88 10.02 3.99 -2.63
C TYR A 88 8.80 3.60 -1.78
N GLN A 89 8.52 2.30 -1.64
CA GLN A 89 7.37 1.83 -0.87
C GLN A 89 7.51 2.13 0.63
N CYS A 90 8.73 2.10 1.18
CA CYS A 90 8.99 2.54 2.54
C CYS A 90 8.64 4.03 2.74
N ALA A 91 9.03 4.89 1.79
CA ALA A 91 8.71 6.31 1.85
C ALA A 91 7.19 6.55 1.83
N ILE A 92 6.47 5.85 0.94
CA ILE A 92 5.00 5.93 0.84
C ILE A 92 4.33 5.41 2.12
N ALA A 93 4.78 4.28 2.66
CA ALA A 93 4.25 3.73 3.90
C ALA A 93 4.47 4.70 5.08
N LEU A 94 5.66 5.28 5.23
CA LEU A 94 5.91 6.31 6.24
C LEU A 94 5.05 7.56 6.00
N ALA A 95 4.92 7.99 4.76
CA ALA A 95 4.06 9.10 4.39
C ALA A 95 2.58 8.83 4.65
N ARG A 96 2.14 7.57 4.79
CA ARG A 96 0.76 7.21 5.15
C ARG A 96 0.58 6.94 6.64
N SER A 97 1.66 6.66 7.35
CA SER A 97 1.63 6.60 8.81
C SER A 97 1.34 7.96 9.44
N ASP A 98 0.90 7.93 10.70
CA ASP A 98 0.65 9.12 11.52
C ASP A 98 1.94 9.68 12.17
N ASP A 99 3.11 9.09 11.85
CA ASP A 99 4.41 9.49 12.39
C ASP A 99 5.15 10.40 11.38
N GLU A 100 4.86 11.69 11.44
CA GLU A 100 5.48 12.69 10.58
C GLU A 100 6.99 12.81 10.81
N ASP A 101 7.47 12.59 12.04
CA ASP A 101 8.87 12.71 12.39
C ASP A 101 9.70 11.55 11.84
N ALA A 102 9.14 10.34 11.81
CA ALA A 102 9.74 9.22 11.11
C ALA A 102 9.80 9.46 9.60
N TYR A 103 8.72 9.97 9.01
CA TYR A 103 8.73 10.34 7.59
C TYR A 103 9.76 11.43 7.27
N PHE A 104 9.83 12.49 8.09
CA PHE A 104 10.80 13.58 7.91
C PHE A 104 12.24 13.06 7.95
N ARG A 105 12.60 12.29 8.99
CA ARG A 105 13.95 11.71 9.12
C ARG A 105 14.32 10.81 7.94
N TYR A 106 13.36 10.01 7.47
CA TYR A 106 13.58 9.16 6.30
C TYR A 106 13.82 9.98 5.04
N MET A 107 13.00 11.01 4.80
CA MET A 107 13.17 11.91 3.65
C MET A 107 14.48 12.68 3.73
N GLN A 108 14.94 13.10 4.91
CA GLN A 108 16.25 13.74 5.07
C GLN A 108 17.38 12.84 4.56
N ASN A 109 17.38 11.56 4.95
CA ASN A 109 18.36 10.60 4.44
C ASN A 109 18.22 10.40 2.93
N LEU A 110 16.99 10.39 2.41
CA LEU A 110 16.72 10.19 1.00
C LEU A 110 17.19 11.37 0.14
N VAL A 111 17.05 12.61 0.60
CA VAL A 111 17.57 13.79 -0.10
C VAL A 111 19.08 13.69 -0.27
N LEU A 112 19.80 13.28 0.78
CA LEU A 112 21.26 13.16 0.74
C LEU A 112 21.78 12.03 -0.14
N THR A 113 21.01 10.94 -0.30
CA THR A 113 21.47 9.71 -0.95
C THR A 113 20.86 9.50 -2.35
N TYR A 114 19.62 9.93 -2.53
CA TYR A 114 18.82 9.79 -3.76
C TYR A 114 17.97 11.04 -4.00
N PRO A 115 18.58 12.21 -4.23
CA PRO A 115 17.89 13.51 -4.30
C PRO A 115 16.77 13.53 -5.34
N GLN A 116 16.98 12.91 -6.51
CA GLN A 116 15.97 12.81 -7.57
C GLN A 116 14.72 12.03 -7.12
N MET A 117 14.90 10.92 -6.40
CA MET A 117 13.79 10.13 -5.86
C MET A 117 13.05 10.90 -4.75
N ALA A 118 13.78 11.62 -3.90
CA ALA A 118 13.17 12.45 -2.88
C ALA A 118 12.34 13.59 -3.49
N ALA A 119 12.86 14.26 -4.52
CA ALA A 119 12.15 15.31 -5.24
C ALA A 119 10.86 14.77 -5.90
N GLU A 120 10.92 13.57 -6.50
CA GLU A 120 9.76 12.89 -7.06
C GLU A 120 8.72 12.60 -5.98
N LEU A 121 9.12 12.02 -4.84
CA LEU A 121 8.21 11.69 -3.74
C LEU A 121 7.53 12.93 -3.14
N PHE A 122 8.26 14.05 -3.00
CA PHE A 122 7.65 15.32 -2.60
C PHE A 122 6.65 15.88 -3.62
N ALA A 123 6.80 15.51 -4.90
CA ALA A 123 5.88 15.88 -5.95
C ALA A 123 4.64 14.97 -6.02
N GLN A 124 4.60 13.84 -5.31
CA GLN A 124 3.43 12.96 -5.21
C GLN A 124 2.39 13.49 -4.20
N PRO A 125 1.11 13.07 -4.28
CA PRO A 125 0.07 13.51 -3.34
C PRO A 125 0.43 13.28 -1.87
N GLU A 126 1.01 12.13 -1.55
CA GLU A 126 1.42 11.76 -0.19
C GLU A 126 2.51 12.67 0.36
N GLY A 127 3.47 13.09 -0.48
CA GLY A 127 4.53 14.03 -0.07
C GLY A 127 4.04 15.48 -0.01
N ARG A 128 3.21 15.89 -0.97
CA ARG A 128 2.68 17.27 -1.06
C ARG A 128 1.93 17.71 0.19
N ARG A 129 1.23 16.79 0.87
CA ARG A 129 0.46 17.09 2.08
C ARG A 129 1.31 17.70 3.20
N PHE A 130 2.59 17.35 3.25
CA PHE A 130 3.53 17.83 4.27
C PHE A 130 4.15 19.19 3.94
N LEU A 131 4.06 19.67 2.70
CA LEU A 131 4.68 20.93 2.25
C LEU A 131 4.01 22.20 2.83
N THR A 132 2.91 22.03 3.58
CA THR A 132 2.31 23.08 4.42
C THR A 132 3.27 23.49 5.54
N GLN A 133 4.03 22.52 6.07
CA GLN A 133 5.04 22.74 7.10
C GLN A 133 6.34 23.26 6.49
N GLU A 134 6.95 24.23 7.16
CA GLU A 134 8.18 24.88 6.69
C GLU A 134 9.35 23.89 6.56
N ARG A 135 9.52 22.98 7.53
CA ARG A 135 10.60 21.97 7.53
C ARG A 135 10.60 21.11 6.27
N PHE A 136 9.42 20.64 5.83
CA PHE A 136 9.28 19.81 4.65
C PHE A 136 9.43 20.62 3.36
N ARG A 137 8.98 21.88 3.36
CA ARG A 137 9.17 22.78 2.22
C ARG A 137 10.64 23.07 1.96
N ALA A 138 11.41 23.35 3.01
CA ALA A 138 12.85 23.55 2.93
C ALA A 138 13.53 22.29 2.36
N LEU A 139 13.24 21.12 2.94
CA LEU A 139 13.80 19.84 2.51
C LEU A 139 13.44 19.48 1.06
N ALA A 140 12.22 19.76 0.62
CA ALA A 140 11.81 19.57 -0.78
C ALA A 140 12.51 20.53 -1.74
N GLY A 141 12.83 21.75 -1.29
CA GLY A 141 13.66 22.69 -2.05
C GLY A 141 15.08 22.17 -2.23
N GLU A 142 15.70 21.68 -1.16
CA GLU A 142 17.03 21.04 -1.20
C GLU A 142 17.05 19.84 -2.14
N ALA A 143 16.04 18.96 -2.05
CA ALA A 143 15.91 17.80 -2.93
C ALA A 143 15.90 18.19 -4.42
N ARG A 144 15.17 19.25 -4.78
CA ARG A 144 15.10 19.74 -6.16
C ARG A 144 16.39 20.37 -6.62
N ALA A 145 17.05 21.15 -5.75
CA ALA A 145 18.34 21.74 -6.08
C ALA A 145 19.38 20.65 -6.38
N GLN A 146 19.49 19.64 -5.52
CA GLN A 146 20.42 18.53 -5.67
C GLN A 146 20.06 17.54 -6.78
N ALA A 147 18.81 17.53 -7.27
CA ALA A 147 18.38 16.66 -8.36
C ALA A 147 18.67 17.24 -9.76
N VAL A 148 19.05 18.53 -9.84
CA VAL A 148 19.36 19.22 -11.10
C VAL A 148 20.87 19.23 -11.40
N ASP A 149 21.69 19.05 -10.37
CA ASP A 149 23.15 18.88 -10.46
C ASP A 149 23.53 17.50 -11.03
#